data_AF-A0A952I545-F1
#
_entry.id   AF-A0A952I545-F1
#
_cell.length_a   1.000
_cell.length_b   1.000
_cell.length_c   1.000
_cell.angle_alpha   90.00
_cell.angle_beta   90.00
_cell.angle_gamma   90.00
#
_symmetry.space_group_name_H-M   'P 1'
#
loop_
_entity.id
_entity.type
_entity.pdbx_description
1 polymer ?
#
loop_
_entity_poly.entity_id
_entity_poly.type
_entity_poly.pdbx_seq_one_letter_code
_entity_poly.pdbx_strand_id
1 'polypeptide(L)'
;MIKKMKIAVIGAGGAGGYFGGKLAHEGLDVTFLARGEHLSALKNKGLTVKSILGDFKVEHLKATDKFSEIGKADLIILGIKAGQIKEIRSELVQLLHAESQILPLQNGVLAFQELTEIVEASNVLGGVCRIISKIESPGVIKHFAAKPSIVFGKINEPVSGQVRRVKALFDATGIDSWISDEITAEIWKKFAFICVGGLLAVTGQTLGELRVLGETRKMMIKLLGEIYNLSAKIGISLGSDYLVKTVTFIDSLPHDSTFSLARDIWEGRPSEIDYQNGTVVRLGKEYKIETPLNEFIYHSVLPKELKARK
;
A
#
# COMPACT_ATOMS: atom_id res chain seq x y z
N MET A 1 27.62 -7.29 5.10
CA MET A 1 26.97 -6.07 5.61
C MET A 1 25.44 -6.16 5.55
N ILE A 2 24.82 -6.63 4.45
CA ILE A 2 23.35 -6.78 4.33
C ILE A 2 22.75 -7.76 5.36
N LYS A 3 23.40 -8.91 5.63
CA LYS A 3 22.97 -9.90 6.65
C LYS A 3 22.94 -9.39 8.10
N LYS A 4 23.38 -8.16 8.38
CA LYS A 4 23.30 -7.54 9.72
C LYS A 4 22.08 -6.63 9.90
N MET A 5 21.33 -6.32 8.85
CA MET A 5 20.15 -5.44 8.97
C MET A 5 19.02 -6.15 9.73
N LYS A 6 18.46 -5.46 10.72
CA LYS A 6 17.24 -5.86 11.42
C LYS A 6 16.02 -5.26 10.75
N ILE A 7 15.06 -6.10 10.43
CA ILE A 7 13.86 -5.70 9.70
C ILE A 7 12.63 -5.95 10.58
N ALA A 8 11.80 -4.92 10.74
CA ALA A 8 10.48 -5.04 11.35
C ALA A 8 9.40 -5.02 10.27
N VAL A 9 8.49 -5.99 10.29
CA VAL A 9 7.32 -6.02 9.39
C VAL A 9 6.08 -5.79 10.22
N ILE A 10 5.50 -4.59 10.12
CA ILE A 10 4.35 -4.19 10.91
C ILE A 10 3.09 -4.51 10.11
N GLY A 11 2.44 -5.63 10.44
CA GLY A 11 1.31 -6.18 9.71
C GLY A 11 1.73 -7.25 8.70
N ALA A 12 1.56 -8.52 9.07
CA ALA A 12 1.81 -9.69 8.22
C ALA A 12 0.65 -10.01 7.24
N GLY A 13 0.04 -8.97 6.67
CA GLY A 13 -1.04 -9.11 5.67
C GLY A 13 -0.54 -9.57 4.30
N GLY A 14 -1.33 -9.35 3.25
CA GLY A 14 -0.95 -9.75 1.88
C GLY A 14 0.42 -9.18 1.43
N ALA A 15 0.60 -7.86 1.53
CA ALA A 15 1.86 -7.22 1.11
C ALA A 15 2.99 -7.45 2.13
N GLY A 16 2.75 -7.15 3.41
CA GLY A 16 3.76 -7.31 4.46
C GLY A 16 4.22 -8.75 4.63
N GLY A 17 3.29 -9.72 4.59
CA GLY A 17 3.60 -11.14 4.63
C GLY A 17 4.38 -11.61 3.41
N TYR A 18 4.06 -11.15 2.20
CA TYR A 18 4.83 -11.52 1.00
C TYR A 18 6.26 -10.97 1.05
N PHE A 19 6.42 -9.65 1.17
CA PHE A 19 7.75 -9.01 1.12
C PHE A 19 8.59 -9.35 2.36
N GLY A 20 8.00 -9.31 3.55
CA GLY A 20 8.64 -9.75 4.78
C GLY A 20 9.03 -11.22 4.72
N GLY A 21 8.14 -12.08 4.20
CA GLY A 21 8.39 -13.50 4.03
C GLY A 21 9.54 -13.76 3.07
N LYS A 22 9.62 -13.02 1.96
CA LYS A 22 10.73 -13.12 1.01
C LYS A 22 12.06 -12.74 1.66
N LEU A 23 12.11 -11.64 2.41
CA LEU A 23 13.30 -11.23 3.17
C LEU A 23 13.72 -12.30 4.19
N ALA A 24 12.76 -12.86 4.93
CA ALA A 24 13.03 -13.89 5.92
C ALA A 24 13.48 -15.22 5.28
N HIS A 25 12.94 -15.57 4.11
CA HIS A 25 13.31 -16.76 3.35
C HIS A 25 14.78 -16.71 2.88
N GLU A 26 15.29 -15.52 2.57
CA GLU A 26 16.71 -15.30 2.24
C GLU A 26 17.62 -15.23 3.50
N GLY A 27 17.08 -15.55 4.68
CA GLY A 27 17.83 -15.68 5.93
C GLY A 27 18.16 -14.35 6.62
N LEU A 28 17.40 -13.28 6.35
CA LEU A 28 17.55 -12.00 7.05
C LEU A 28 16.87 -12.01 8.43
N ASP A 29 17.32 -11.12 9.32
CA ASP A 29 16.73 -10.95 10.64
C ASP A 29 15.43 -10.14 10.56
N VAL A 30 14.31 -10.85 10.36
CA VAL A 30 12.98 -10.27 10.22
C VAL A 30 12.10 -10.61 11.42
N THR A 31 11.55 -9.58 12.07
CA THR A 31 10.53 -9.72 13.11
C THR A 31 9.18 -9.18 12.64
N PHE A 32 8.14 -9.99 12.73
CA PHE A 32 6.78 -9.64 12.31
C PHE A 32 5.94 -9.18 13.50
N LEU A 33 5.21 -8.08 13.34
CA LEU A 33 4.08 -7.74 14.18
C LEU A 33 2.79 -8.29 13.55
N ALA A 34 2.15 -9.22 14.24
CA ALA A 34 0.88 -9.84 13.83
C ALA A 34 -0.03 -10.04 15.05
N ARG A 35 -1.29 -10.41 14.84
CA ARG A 35 -2.25 -10.64 15.93
C ARG A 35 -3.09 -11.90 15.68
N GLY A 36 -3.75 -12.37 16.74
CA GLY A 36 -4.74 -13.45 16.68
C GLY A 36 -4.20 -14.78 16.13
N GLU A 37 -5.07 -15.53 15.45
CA GLU A 37 -4.73 -16.84 14.89
C GLU A 37 -3.55 -16.78 13.91
N HIS A 38 -3.43 -15.67 13.16
CA HIS A 38 -2.34 -15.50 12.22
C HIS A 38 -0.99 -15.41 12.95
N LEU A 39 -0.90 -14.67 14.06
CA LEU A 39 0.31 -14.65 14.90
C LEU A 39 0.64 -16.05 15.45
N SER A 40 -0.35 -16.76 15.97
CA SER A 40 -0.15 -18.12 16.49
C SER A 40 0.38 -19.07 15.42
N ALA A 41 -0.13 -18.96 14.19
CA ALA A 41 0.37 -19.75 13.06
C ALA A 41 1.81 -19.37 12.68
N LEU A 42 2.14 -18.07 12.61
CA LEU A 42 3.50 -17.60 12.33
C LEU A 42 4.53 -18.12 13.35
N LYS A 43 4.18 -18.13 14.64
CA LYS A 43 5.05 -18.65 15.71
C LYS A 43 5.24 -20.18 15.65
N ASN A 44 4.16 -20.92 15.40
CA ASN A 44 4.16 -22.38 15.55
C ASN A 44 4.48 -23.15 14.27
N LYS A 45 4.12 -22.60 13.11
CA LYS A 45 4.22 -23.27 11.79
C LYS A 45 5.07 -22.49 10.79
N GLY A 46 5.44 -21.25 11.13
CA GLY A 46 6.09 -20.33 10.21
C GLY A 46 5.12 -19.69 9.22
N LEU A 47 5.67 -19.22 8.10
CA LEU A 47 4.93 -18.58 7.01
C LEU A 47 5.10 -19.36 5.73
N THR A 48 3.98 -19.73 5.11
CA THR A 48 3.96 -20.25 3.75
C THR A 48 3.49 -19.15 2.80
N VAL A 49 4.23 -18.91 1.74
CA VAL A 49 3.82 -18.03 0.64
C VAL A 49 3.58 -18.88 -0.59
N LYS A 50 2.32 -18.95 -1.00
CA LYS A 50 1.91 -19.54 -2.27
C LYS A 50 1.95 -18.49 -3.35
N SER A 51 2.77 -18.67 -4.38
CA SER A 51 3.02 -17.63 -5.37
C SER A 51 2.97 -18.18 -6.79
N ILE A 52 2.40 -17.39 -7.70
CA ILE A 52 2.54 -17.61 -9.15
C ILE A 52 3.99 -17.63 -9.65
N LEU A 53 4.96 -17.20 -8.83
CA LEU A 53 6.39 -17.22 -9.13
C LEU A 53 7.14 -18.38 -8.43
N GLY A 54 6.42 -19.30 -7.80
CA GLY A 54 6.98 -20.40 -7.02
C GLY A 54 6.72 -20.23 -5.52
N ASP A 55 6.26 -21.30 -4.90
CA ASP A 55 5.95 -21.33 -3.47
C ASP A 55 7.24 -21.36 -2.63
N PHE A 56 7.18 -20.76 -1.44
CA PHE A 56 8.24 -20.89 -0.46
C PHE A 56 7.69 -20.90 0.97
N LYS A 57 8.50 -21.40 1.89
CA LYS A 57 8.17 -21.48 3.31
C LYS A 57 9.33 -20.96 4.16
N VAL A 58 8.99 -20.29 5.25
CA VAL A 58 9.92 -19.90 6.31
C VAL A 58 9.45 -20.57 7.59
N GLU A 59 10.18 -21.57 8.06
CA GLU A 59 9.72 -22.45 9.15
C GLU A 59 9.79 -21.77 10.52
N HIS A 60 10.83 -20.97 10.75
CA HIS A 60 11.09 -20.30 12.02
C HIS A 60 11.11 -18.79 11.80
N LEU A 61 10.10 -18.11 12.35
CA LEU A 61 9.95 -16.67 12.25
C LEU A 61 9.90 -16.05 13.64
N LYS A 62 10.52 -14.88 13.79
CA LYS A 62 10.28 -14.01 14.92
C LYS A 62 8.96 -13.31 14.67
N ALA A 63 7.97 -13.55 15.52
CA ALA A 63 6.68 -12.87 15.44
C ALA A 63 6.19 -12.51 16.84
N THR A 64 5.57 -11.35 16.98
CA THR A 64 5.02 -10.84 18.24
C THR A 64 3.77 -9.98 17.97
N ASP A 65 2.97 -9.72 19.00
CA ASP A 65 1.91 -8.71 19.02
C ASP A 65 2.33 -7.45 19.78
N LYS A 66 3.55 -7.39 20.31
CA LYS A 66 4.06 -6.25 21.08
C LYS A 66 5.26 -5.59 20.42
N PHE A 67 5.17 -4.28 20.22
CA PHE A 67 6.28 -3.50 19.66
C PHE A 67 7.55 -3.56 20.52
N SER A 68 7.41 -3.63 21.85
CA SER A 68 8.54 -3.67 22.79
C SER A 68 9.42 -4.93 22.63
N GLU A 69 8.89 -6.01 22.06
CA GLU A 69 9.61 -7.27 21.82
C GLU A 69 10.40 -7.27 20.49
N ILE A 70 10.16 -6.30 19.60
CA ILE A 70 10.81 -6.21 18.29
C ILE A 70 12.24 -5.66 18.41
N GLY A 71 12.42 -4.66 19.27
CA GLY A 71 13.66 -3.90 19.38
C GLY A 71 13.88 -2.91 18.22
N LYS A 72 15.07 -2.30 18.19
CA LYS A 72 15.45 -1.33 17.16
C LYS A 72 15.67 -2.01 15.80
N ALA A 73 15.19 -1.40 14.72
CA ALA A 73 15.24 -1.95 13.36
C ALA A 73 15.80 -0.94 12.34
N ASP A 74 16.61 -1.43 11.40
CA ASP A 74 17.16 -0.62 10.30
C ASP A 74 16.11 -0.30 9.24
N LEU A 75 15.19 -1.25 8.98
CA LEU A 75 14.09 -1.11 8.04
C LEU A 75 12.78 -1.55 8.69
N ILE A 76 11.78 -0.68 8.69
CA ILE A 76 10.43 -0.96 9.17
C ILE A 76 9.47 -0.93 7.98
N ILE A 77 8.94 -2.07 7.57
CA ILE A 77 7.98 -2.19 6.47
C ILE A 77 6.57 -2.17 7.07
N LEU A 78 5.74 -1.19 6.65
CA LEU A 78 4.35 -1.14 7.09
C LEU A 78 3.47 -1.90 6.10
N GLY A 79 2.90 -3.03 6.53
CA GLY A 79 1.94 -3.86 5.80
C GLY A 79 0.52 -3.84 6.36
N ILE A 80 0.24 -2.95 7.33
CA ILE A 80 -1.10 -2.64 7.85
C ILE A 80 -1.96 -1.84 6.86
N LYS A 81 -3.28 -1.76 7.10
CA LYS A 81 -4.19 -0.87 6.34
C LYS A 81 -3.88 0.59 6.68
N ALA A 82 -4.13 1.51 5.73
CA ALA A 82 -3.78 2.92 5.89
C ALA A 82 -4.38 3.58 7.15
N GLY A 83 -5.62 3.25 7.48
CA GLY A 83 -6.31 3.73 8.69
C GLY A 83 -5.62 3.45 10.02
N GLN A 84 -4.73 2.46 10.07
CA GLN A 84 -4.10 2.02 11.31
C GLN A 84 -2.79 2.78 11.61
N ILE A 85 -2.26 3.57 10.65
CA ILE A 85 -0.99 4.29 10.85
C ILE A 85 -1.07 5.24 12.05
N LYS A 86 -2.16 6.02 12.15
CA LYS A 86 -2.38 6.97 13.26
C LYS A 86 -2.40 6.30 14.62
N GLU A 87 -2.87 5.06 14.69
CA GLU A 87 -2.98 4.30 15.95
C GLU A 87 -1.61 3.81 16.43
N ILE A 88 -0.73 3.44 15.50
CA ILE A 88 0.55 2.79 15.83
C ILE A 88 1.77 3.70 15.80
N ARG A 89 1.65 4.93 15.28
CA ARG A 89 2.81 5.81 15.04
C ARG A 89 3.60 6.17 16.30
N SER A 90 2.95 6.27 17.46
CA SER A 90 3.64 6.48 18.75
C SER A 90 4.48 5.26 19.13
N GLU A 91 3.95 4.06 18.89
CA GLU A 91 4.66 2.81 19.14
C GLU A 91 5.82 2.61 18.14
N LEU A 92 5.69 3.08 16.89
CA LEU A 92 6.76 2.99 15.88
C LEU A 92 8.04 3.68 16.32
N VAL A 93 7.95 4.79 17.07
CA VAL A 93 9.11 5.54 17.58
C VAL A 93 10.05 4.65 18.39
N GLN A 94 9.50 3.68 19.13
CA GLN A 94 10.32 2.78 19.94
C GLN A 94 11.19 1.84 19.11
N LEU A 95 10.87 1.61 17.83
CA LEU A 95 11.65 0.80 16.90
C LEU A 95 12.79 1.58 16.23
N LEU A 96 12.78 2.92 16.32
CA LEU A 96 13.69 3.77 15.57
C LEU A 96 15.03 4.00 16.28
N HIS A 97 16.11 3.88 15.53
CA HIS A 97 17.40 4.53 15.80
C HIS A 97 17.67 5.57 14.70
N ALA A 98 18.75 6.34 14.82
CA ALA A 98 19.03 7.48 13.94
C ALA A 98 19.06 7.14 12.44
N GLU A 99 19.38 5.89 12.07
CA GLU A 99 19.48 5.47 10.67
C GLU A 99 18.29 4.64 10.17
N SER A 100 17.29 4.37 11.03
CA SER A 100 16.11 3.59 10.66
C SER A 100 15.37 4.19 9.48
N GLN A 101 14.81 3.36 8.61
CA GLN A 101 13.89 3.81 7.55
C GLN A 101 12.55 3.11 7.68
N ILE A 102 11.47 3.87 7.70
CA ILE A 102 10.09 3.39 7.62
C ILE A 102 9.68 3.41 6.15
N LEU A 103 9.31 2.25 5.62
CA LEU A 103 8.79 2.06 4.28
C LEU A 103 7.29 1.73 4.33
N PRO A 104 6.41 2.72 4.18
CA PRO A 104 4.98 2.48 4.03
C PRO A 104 4.67 1.80 2.69
N LEU A 105 3.91 0.70 2.71
CA LEU A 105 3.40 0.03 1.51
C LEU A 105 1.89 0.22 1.30
N GLN A 106 1.28 1.10 2.11
CA GLN A 106 -0.15 1.40 2.10
C GLN A 106 -0.60 1.95 0.74
N ASN A 107 -1.89 1.74 0.47
CA ASN A 107 -2.60 2.50 -0.55
C ASN A 107 -3.01 3.86 0.02
N GLY A 108 -2.93 4.92 -0.78
CA GLY A 108 -3.25 6.29 -0.34
C GLY A 108 -2.06 7.24 -0.42
N VAL A 109 -2.30 8.50 -0.06
CA VAL A 109 -1.30 9.59 -0.15
C VAL A 109 -0.89 10.16 1.21
N LEU A 110 -1.51 9.70 2.30
CA LEU A 110 -1.39 10.33 3.62
C LEU A 110 -0.35 9.71 4.54
N ALA A 111 0.15 8.50 4.22
CA ALA A 111 1.03 7.75 5.11
C ALA A 111 2.26 8.57 5.54
N PHE A 112 2.89 9.29 4.61
CA PHE A 112 4.03 10.15 4.92
C PHE A 112 3.63 11.25 5.92
N GLN A 113 2.60 12.03 5.61
CA GLN A 113 2.13 13.12 6.46
C GLN A 113 1.79 12.64 7.88
N GLU A 114 1.03 11.54 7.99
CA GLU A 114 0.57 11.00 9.27
C GLU A 114 1.70 10.41 10.13
N LEU A 115 2.74 9.87 9.49
CA LEU A 115 3.96 9.41 10.17
C LEU A 115 4.78 10.61 10.65
N THR A 116 4.94 11.63 9.81
CA THR A 116 5.77 12.81 10.11
C THR A 116 5.18 13.76 11.14
N GLU A 117 3.96 13.50 11.62
CA GLU A 117 3.42 14.19 12.80
C GLU A 117 4.23 13.88 14.08
N ILE A 118 4.92 12.74 14.13
CA ILE A 118 5.66 12.28 15.33
C ILE A 118 7.06 11.73 14.98
N VAL A 119 7.23 11.16 13.79
CA VAL A 119 8.51 10.60 13.33
C VAL A 119 9.26 11.63 12.49
N GLU A 120 10.57 11.74 12.68
CA GLU A 120 11.43 12.56 11.84
C GLU A 120 11.27 12.21 10.34
N ALA A 121 11.08 13.22 9.50
CA ALA A 121 10.88 13.04 8.05
C ALA A 121 12.04 12.26 7.40
N SER A 122 13.25 12.46 7.89
CA SER A 122 14.46 11.74 7.45
C SER A 122 14.43 10.23 7.75
N ASN A 123 13.54 9.74 8.60
CA ASN A 123 13.31 8.32 8.84
C ASN A 123 12.14 7.75 8.02
N VAL A 124 11.37 8.57 7.28
CA VAL A 124 10.22 8.10 6.51
C VAL A 124 10.52 8.10 5.01
N LEU A 125 10.16 7.02 4.32
CA LEU A 125 10.23 6.91 2.88
C LEU A 125 8.85 7.10 2.25
N GLY A 126 8.82 7.55 1.01
CA GLY A 126 7.70 7.28 0.12
C GLY A 126 7.80 5.85 -0.42
N GLY A 127 6.67 5.16 -0.53
CA GLY A 127 6.64 3.77 -0.97
C GLY A 127 5.41 3.43 -1.81
N VAL A 128 5.63 2.71 -2.89
CA VAL A 128 4.60 2.16 -3.78
C VAL A 128 4.88 0.68 -3.96
N CYS A 129 4.04 -0.18 -3.37
CA CYS A 129 4.07 -1.60 -3.72
C CYS A 129 3.06 -1.92 -4.83
N ARG A 130 3.42 -2.82 -5.72
CA ARG A 130 2.51 -3.45 -6.70
C ARG A 130 2.53 -4.94 -6.42
N ILE A 131 1.40 -5.49 -5.95
CA ILE A 131 1.22 -6.91 -5.69
C ILE A 131 -0.28 -7.19 -5.56
N ILE A 132 -0.73 -8.37 -5.97
CA ILE A 132 -2.07 -8.86 -5.66
C ILE A 132 -1.95 -10.12 -4.79
N SER A 133 -2.11 -9.92 -3.48
CA SER A 133 -2.01 -10.98 -2.50
C SER A 133 -3.00 -10.82 -1.34
N LYS A 134 -3.26 -11.92 -0.63
CA LYS A 134 -4.11 -11.95 0.57
C LYS A 134 -3.64 -13.03 1.54
N ILE A 135 -4.09 -12.93 2.80
CA ILE A 135 -4.06 -14.08 3.71
C ILE A 135 -5.07 -15.10 3.17
N GLU A 136 -4.60 -16.32 2.83
CA GLU A 136 -5.47 -17.43 2.44
C GLU A 136 -6.01 -18.15 3.67
N SER A 137 -5.16 -18.34 4.68
CA SER A 137 -5.47 -18.90 5.99
C SER A 137 -4.38 -18.47 7.00
N PRO A 138 -4.56 -18.67 8.33
CA PRO A 138 -3.52 -18.36 9.31
C PRO A 138 -2.15 -18.94 8.93
N GLY A 139 -1.11 -18.09 8.83
CA GLY A 139 0.24 -18.47 8.41
C GLY A 139 0.43 -18.70 6.90
N VAL A 140 -0.58 -18.45 6.06
CA VAL A 140 -0.50 -18.66 4.60
C VAL A 140 -0.87 -17.39 3.83
N ILE A 141 0.07 -16.90 3.03
CA ILE A 141 -0.15 -15.81 2.07
C ILE A 141 -0.29 -16.39 0.68
N LYS A 142 -1.31 -15.94 -0.06
CA LYS A 142 -1.49 -16.26 -1.48
C LYS A 142 -1.22 -15.02 -2.31
N HIS A 143 -0.17 -15.07 -3.12
CA HIS A 143 0.11 -14.12 -4.19
C HIS A 143 -0.32 -14.76 -5.52
N PHE A 144 -1.39 -14.22 -6.11
CA PHE A 144 -2.11 -14.88 -7.21
C PHE A 144 -2.15 -14.08 -8.52
N ALA A 145 -1.65 -12.84 -8.54
CA ALA A 145 -1.57 -12.03 -9.75
C ALA A 145 -0.58 -10.86 -9.58
N ALA A 146 -0.13 -10.32 -10.72
CA ALA A 146 0.83 -9.22 -10.88
C ALA A 146 2.22 -9.49 -10.30
N LYS A 147 3.27 -9.28 -11.11
CA LYS A 147 4.66 -9.41 -10.63
C LYS A 147 4.91 -8.42 -9.47
N PRO A 148 5.34 -8.90 -8.28
CA PRO A 148 5.53 -8.03 -7.13
C PRO A 148 6.69 -7.05 -7.35
N SER A 149 6.47 -5.77 -7.04
CA SER A 149 7.53 -4.76 -7.09
C SER A 149 7.35 -3.67 -6.03
N ILE A 150 8.45 -3.00 -5.68
CA ILE A 150 8.47 -1.84 -4.77
C ILE A 150 9.19 -0.66 -5.43
N VAL A 151 8.50 0.47 -5.55
CA VAL A 151 9.14 1.77 -5.82
C VAL A 151 9.23 2.52 -4.51
N PHE A 152 10.38 3.11 -4.23
CA PHE A 152 10.55 3.89 -3.00
C PHE A 152 11.52 5.03 -3.21
N GLY A 153 11.50 6.00 -2.32
CA GLY A 153 12.34 7.17 -2.42
C GLY A 153 12.18 8.10 -1.24
N LYS A 154 13.00 9.14 -1.22
CA LYS A 154 12.86 10.24 -0.28
C LYS A 154 11.79 11.22 -0.77
N ILE A 155 10.96 11.71 0.14
CA ILE A 155 10.00 12.77 -0.16
C ILE A 155 10.68 14.10 0.17
N ASN A 156 10.82 14.96 -0.84
CA ASN A 156 11.43 16.31 -0.73
C ASN A 156 12.88 16.33 -0.20
N GLU A 157 13.59 15.20 -0.28
CA GLU A 157 15.00 15.07 0.12
C GLU A 157 15.77 14.30 -0.96
N PRO A 158 17.09 14.52 -1.12
CA PRO A 158 17.91 13.73 -2.03
C PRO A 158 18.07 12.29 -1.55
N VAL A 159 18.40 11.38 -2.47
CA VAL A 159 18.65 9.97 -2.15
C VAL A 159 19.81 9.82 -1.18
N SER A 160 19.52 9.33 0.03
CA SER A 160 20.49 9.14 1.10
C SER A 160 21.20 7.78 1.05
N GLY A 161 22.26 7.61 1.85
CA GLY A 161 22.96 6.33 2.00
C GLY A 161 22.05 5.22 2.54
N GLN A 162 21.13 5.57 3.44
CA GLN A 162 20.11 4.67 3.99
C GLN A 162 19.21 4.09 2.89
N VAL A 163 18.73 4.93 1.96
CA VAL A 163 17.90 4.49 0.83
C VAL A 163 18.67 3.53 -0.09
N ARG A 164 19.94 3.84 -0.39
CA ARG A 164 20.80 2.94 -1.17
C ARG A 164 21.03 1.59 -0.48
N ARG A 165 21.11 1.55 0.85
CA ARG A 165 21.19 0.28 1.60
C ARG A 165 19.90 -0.54 1.49
N VAL A 166 18.73 0.10 1.56
CA VAL A 166 17.44 -0.57 1.33
C VAL A 166 17.37 -1.14 -0.10
N LYS A 167 17.86 -0.40 -1.10
CA LYS A 167 17.94 -0.91 -2.49
C LYS A 167 18.84 -2.14 -2.60
N ALA A 168 20.05 -2.07 -2.03
CA ALA A 168 20.99 -3.19 -2.03
C ALA A 168 20.42 -4.42 -1.32
N LEU A 169 19.65 -4.23 -0.25
CA LEU A 169 18.91 -5.30 0.45
C LEU A 169 17.88 -5.97 -0.47
N PHE A 170 17.06 -5.19 -1.18
CA PHE A 170 16.05 -5.73 -2.09
C PHE A 170 16.69 -6.45 -3.28
N ASP A 171 17.78 -5.92 -3.84
CA ASP A 171 18.53 -6.57 -4.92
C ASP A 171 19.11 -7.92 -4.49
N ALA A 172 19.72 -7.97 -3.30
CA ALA A 172 20.29 -9.19 -2.75
C ALA A 172 19.23 -10.27 -2.41
N THR A 173 17.96 -9.89 -2.33
CA THR A 173 16.84 -10.81 -2.00
C THR A 173 15.88 -11.05 -3.17
N GLY A 174 16.23 -10.55 -4.36
CA GLY A 174 15.42 -10.72 -5.57
C GLY A 174 14.06 -10.01 -5.54
N ILE A 175 13.89 -9.00 -4.67
CA ILE A 175 12.71 -8.14 -4.67
C ILE A 175 12.89 -7.09 -5.77
N ASP A 176 12.04 -7.16 -6.80
CA ASP A 176 12.04 -6.19 -7.90
C ASP A 176 11.74 -4.79 -7.35
N SER A 177 12.70 -3.88 -7.47
CA SER A 177 12.59 -2.56 -6.87
C SER A 177 13.44 -1.50 -7.54
N TRP A 178 13.05 -0.24 -7.39
CA TRP A 178 13.83 0.90 -7.85
C TRP A 178 13.63 2.12 -6.95
N ILE A 179 14.67 2.98 -6.95
CA ILE A 179 14.63 4.28 -6.28
C ILE A 179 14.01 5.27 -7.26
N SER A 180 12.98 6.00 -6.82
CA SER A 180 12.39 7.11 -7.58
C SER A 180 12.84 8.44 -7.00
N ASP A 181 13.26 9.34 -7.89
CA ASP A 181 13.51 10.75 -7.56
C ASP A 181 12.19 11.53 -7.41
N GLU A 182 11.10 11.00 -7.96
CA GLU A 182 9.76 11.61 -7.97
C GLU A 182 8.75 10.72 -7.25
N ILE A 183 9.12 10.21 -6.06
CA ILE A 183 8.31 9.22 -5.34
C ILE A 183 6.91 9.75 -4.98
N THR A 184 6.78 11.05 -4.68
CA THR A 184 5.48 11.68 -4.41
C THR A 184 4.56 11.57 -5.64
N ALA A 185 5.07 11.84 -6.84
CA ALA A 185 4.30 11.67 -8.06
C ALA A 185 3.92 10.20 -8.29
N GLU A 186 4.83 9.24 -8.06
CA GLU A 186 4.54 7.81 -8.18
C GLU A 186 3.42 7.34 -7.23
N ILE A 187 3.42 7.83 -5.98
CA ILE A 187 2.34 7.56 -5.01
C ILE A 187 1.01 8.10 -5.54
N TRP A 188 0.98 9.35 -6.01
CA TRP A 188 -0.25 9.97 -6.52
C TRP A 188 -0.77 9.33 -7.81
N LYS A 189 0.12 8.93 -8.72
CA LYS A 189 -0.26 8.17 -9.94
C LYS A 189 -0.93 6.86 -9.58
N LYS A 190 -0.39 6.11 -8.60
CA LYS A 190 -1.03 4.88 -8.11
C LYS A 190 -2.34 5.18 -7.39
N PHE A 191 -2.37 6.22 -6.55
CA PHE A 191 -3.56 6.63 -5.80
C PHE A 191 -4.75 6.95 -6.71
N ALA A 192 -4.55 7.77 -7.74
CA ALA A 192 -5.58 8.08 -8.72
C ALA A 192 -6.09 6.82 -9.44
N PHE A 193 -5.19 5.91 -9.83
CA PHE A 193 -5.56 4.63 -10.45
C PHE A 193 -6.44 3.75 -9.54
N ILE A 194 -6.09 3.62 -8.25
CA ILE A 194 -6.87 2.76 -7.34
C ILE A 194 -8.21 3.37 -6.92
N CYS A 195 -8.37 4.70 -6.97
CA CYS A 195 -9.65 5.37 -6.70
C CYS A 195 -10.76 4.99 -7.70
N VAL A 196 -10.40 4.43 -8.87
CA VAL A 196 -11.35 3.79 -9.80
C VAL A 196 -12.09 2.63 -9.12
N GLY A 197 -11.48 1.97 -8.14
CA GLY A 197 -12.12 0.93 -7.33
C GLY A 197 -13.39 1.39 -6.63
N GLY A 198 -13.50 2.66 -6.25
CA GLY A 198 -14.73 3.23 -5.69
C GLY A 198 -15.88 3.23 -6.70
N LEU A 199 -15.58 3.49 -7.98
CA LEU A 199 -16.58 3.43 -9.05
C LEU A 199 -17.07 1.99 -9.29
N LEU A 200 -16.18 1.00 -9.24
CA LEU A 200 -16.57 -0.41 -9.26
C LEU A 200 -17.48 -0.74 -8.06
N ALA A 201 -17.12 -0.27 -6.86
CA ALA A 201 -17.89 -0.54 -5.65
C ALA A 201 -19.34 -0.01 -5.73
N VAL A 202 -19.54 1.16 -6.33
CA VAL A 202 -20.87 1.76 -6.53
C VAL A 202 -21.67 1.02 -7.61
N THR A 203 -21.04 0.72 -8.74
CA THR A 203 -21.73 0.14 -9.91
C THR A 203 -21.94 -1.37 -9.80
N GLY A 204 -21.18 -2.05 -8.95
CA GLY A 204 -21.18 -3.51 -8.86
C GLY A 204 -20.56 -4.20 -10.08
N GLN A 205 -19.84 -3.45 -10.92
CA GLN A 205 -19.26 -3.92 -12.17
C GLN A 205 -17.74 -4.09 -12.06
N THR A 206 -17.19 -4.90 -12.95
CA THR A 206 -15.76 -5.05 -13.20
C THR A 206 -15.19 -3.85 -13.96
N LEU A 207 -13.86 -3.74 -14.02
CA LEU A 207 -13.20 -2.68 -14.78
C LEU A 207 -13.47 -2.79 -16.29
N GLY A 208 -13.59 -4.01 -16.83
CA GLY A 208 -13.91 -4.26 -18.23
C GLY A 208 -15.30 -3.74 -18.60
N GLU A 209 -16.31 -4.08 -17.81
CA GLU A 209 -17.68 -3.61 -18.01
C GLU A 209 -17.77 -2.08 -17.99
N LEU A 210 -17.07 -1.42 -17.05
CA LEU A 210 -17.06 0.04 -16.96
C LEU A 210 -16.35 0.73 -18.13
N ARG A 211 -15.26 0.16 -18.64
CA ARG A 211 -14.45 0.83 -19.67
C ARG A 211 -14.98 0.66 -21.10
N VAL A 212 -15.81 -0.37 -21.34
CA VAL A 212 -16.40 -0.67 -22.67
C VAL A 212 -17.58 0.24 -22.98
N LEU A 213 -18.45 0.49 -21.99
CA LEU A 213 -19.59 1.39 -22.16
C LEU A 213 -19.12 2.86 -22.10
N GLY A 214 -19.48 3.66 -23.12
CA GLY A 214 -18.96 5.01 -23.30
C GLY A 214 -19.30 5.96 -22.15
N GLU A 215 -20.47 5.78 -21.53
CA GLU A 215 -20.99 6.56 -20.41
C GLU A 215 -20.16 6.33 -19.14
N THR A 216 -19.97 5.06 -18.75
CA THR A 216 -19.18 4.71 -17.57
C THR A 216 -17.69 4.95 -17.79
N ARG A 217 -17.21 4.82 -19.03
CA ARG A 217 -15.85 5.23 -19.40
C ARG A 217 -15.63 6.73 -19.18
N LYS A 218 -16.59 7.57 -19.59
CA LYS A 218 -16.55 9.03 -19.33
C LYS A 218 -16.54 9.32 -17.83
N MET A 219 -17.31 8.59 -17.02
CA MET A 219 -17.27 8.73 -15.56
C MET A 219 -15.87 8.39 -15.00
N MET A 220 -15.29 7.26 -15.40
CA MET A 220 -13.93 6.87 -14.98
C MET A 220 -12.89 7.93 -15.35
N ILE A 221 -12.94 8.48 -16.56
CA ILE A 221 -12.02 9.53 -17.00
C ILE A 221 -12.21 10.82 -16.18
N LYS A 222 -13.47 11.22 -15.89
CA LYS A 222 -13.76 12.37 -15.04
C LYS A 222 -13.24 12.19 -13.61
N LEU A 223 -13.42 10.99 -13.04
CA LEU A 223 -12.90 10.65 -11.70
C LEU A 223 -11.39 10.83 -11.64
N LEU A 224 -10.67 10.29 -12.62
CA LEU A 224 -9.22 10.46 -12.73
C LEU A 224 -8.83 11.93 -12.94
N GLY A 225 -9.60 12.66 -13.75
CA GLY A 225 -9.42 14.09 -14.00
C GLY A 225 -9.55 14.97 -12.75
N GLU A 226 -10.50 14.67 -11.87
CA GLU A 226 -10.64 15.36 -10.58
C GLU A 226 -9.38 15.21 -9.72
N ILE A 227 -8.84 13.98 -9.64
CA ILE A 227 -7.64 13.70 -8.84
C ILE A 227 -6.39 14.32 -9.50
N TYR A 228 -6.30 14.30 -10.84
CA TYR A 228 -5.24 14.97 -11.59
C TYR A 228 -5.22 16.47 -11.29
N ASN A 229 -6.37 17.15 -11.41
CA ASN A 229 -6.50 18.58 -11.12
C ASN A 229 -6.16 18.91 -9.66
N LEU A 230 -6.63 18.08 -8.73
CA LEU A 230 -6.31 18.21 -7.31
C LEU A 230 -4.80 18.08 -7.05
N SER A 231 -4.14 17.06 -7.64
CA SER A 231 -2.70 16.86 -7.48
C SER A 231 -1.89 18.06 -7.99
N ALA A 232 -2.25 18.60 -9.15
CA ALA A 232 -1.62 19.78 -9.71
C ALA A 232 -1.81 21.01 -8.82
N LYS A 233 -3.01 21.18 -8.22
CA LYS A 233 -3.29 22.28 -7.28
C LYS A 233 -2.41 22.22 -6.03
N ILE A 234 -2.07 21.01 -5.57
CA ILE A 234 -1.22 20.77 -4.39
C ILE A 234 0.28 20.82 -4.77
N GLY A 235 0.61 21.09 -6.03
CA GLY A 235 2.00 21.20 -6.50
C GLY A 235 2.63 19.86 -6.87
N ILE A 236 1.83 18.83 -7.11
CA ILE A 236 2.31 17.48 -7.45
C ILE A 236 2.03 17.24 -8.93
N SER A 237 3.09 17.23 -9.74
CA SER A 237 2.99 17.00 -11.18
C SER A 237 2.95 15.50 -11.49
N LEU A 238 1.85 15.04 -12.11
CA LEU A 238 1.74 13.66 -12.59
C LEU A 238 2.26 13.48 -14.02
N GLY A 239 2.57 14.58 -14.71
CA GLY A 239 2.85 14.62 -16.14
C GLY A 239 1.57 14.85 -16.97
N SER A 240 1.68 15.64 -18.04
CA SER A 240 0.54 16.00 -18.90
C SER A 240 -0.08 14.82 -19.64
N ASP A 241 0.67 13.73 -19.81
CA ASP A 241 0.24 12.49 -20.46
C ASP A 241 -0.33 11.47 -19.47
N TYR A 242 -0.40 11.79 -18.17
CA TYR A 242 -0.84 10.86 -17.13
C TYR A 242 -2.22 10.24 -17.40
N LEU A 243 -3.21 11.08 -17.70
CA LEU A 243 -4.59 10.61 -17.93
C LEU A 243 -4.65 9.66 -19.13
N VAL A 244 -3.99 10.03 -20.24
CA VAL A 244 -3.94 9.20 -21.45
C VAL A 244 -3.26 7.88 -21.14
N LYS A 245 -2.08 7.88 -20.53
CA LYS A 245 -1.33 6.66 -20.16
C LYS A 245 -2.12 5.77 -19.21
N THR A 246 -2.81 6.35 -18.23
CA THR A 246 -3.60 5.60 -17.26
C THR A 246 -4.80 4.93 -17.92
N VAL A 247 -5.51 5.64 -18.80
CA VAL A 247 -6.64 5.10 -19.56
C VAL A 247 -6.17 3.99 -20.51
N THR A 248 -5.07 4.21 -21.25
CA THR A 248 -4.48 3.17 -22.12
C THR A 248 -4.05 1.94 -21.31
N PHE A 249 -3.46 2.13 -20.14
CA PHE A 249 -3.12 1.03 -19.25
C PHE A 249 -4.39 0.29 -18.78
N ILE A 250 -5.42 1.01 -18.35
CA ILE A 250 -6.72 0.42 -17.98
C ILE A 250 -7.29 -0.41 -19.13
N ASP A 251 -7.18 0.04 -20.38
CA ASP A 251 -7.67 -0.70 -21.56
C ASP A 251 -6.95 -2.03 -21.79
N SER A 252 -5.68 -2.12 -21.38
CA SER A 252 -4.87 -3.34 -21.51
C SER A 252 -5.16 -4.41 -20.46
N LEU A 253 -5.86 -4.07 -19.37
CA LEU A 253 -6.11 -4.99 -18.28
C LEU A 253 -7.14 -6.07 -18.66
N PRO A 254 -7.14 -7.26 -18.04
CA PRO A 254 -8.20 -8.26 -18.24
C PRO A 254 -9.60 -7.70 -17.99
N HIS A 255 -10.61 -8.20 -18.71
CA HIS A 255 -11.99 -7.73 -18.58
C HIS A 255 -12.50 -7.85 -17.14
N ASP A 256 -12.24 -8.98 -16.48
CA ASP A 256 -12.73 -9.27 -15.13
C ASP A 256 -11.88 -8.64 -14.01
N SER A 257 -11.05 -7.65 -14.35
CA SER A 257 -10.20 -6.98 -13.37
C SER A 257 -11.04 -6.23 -12.33
N THR A 258 -10.66 -6.38 -11.07
CA THR A 258 -11.30 -5.72 -9.92
C THR A 258 -10.25 -5.12 -8.97
N PHE A 259 -10.67 -4.15 -8.15
CA PHE A 259 -9.82 -3.52 -7.14
C PHE A 259 -10.13 -4.05 -5.74
N SER A 260 -9.13 -4.01 -4.84
CA SER A 260 -9.28 -4.49 -3.46
C SER A 260 -10.42 -3.79 -2.71
N LEU A 261 -10.55 -2.48 -2.87
CA LEU A 261 -11.65 -1.71 -2.28
C LEU A 261 -13.01 -2.25 -2.72
N ALA A 262 -13.21 -2.48 -4.02
CA ALA A 262 -14.48 -2.98 -4.55
C ALA A 262 -14.82 -4.36 -3.98
N ARG A 263 -13.84 -5.27 -3.93
CA ARG A 263 -14.01 -6.60 -3.34
C ARG A 263 -14.36 -6.53 -1.85
N ASP A 264 -13.65 -5.71 -1.07
CA ASP A 264 -13.96 -5.53 0.35
C ASP A 264 -15.41 -5.06 0.54
N ILE A 265 -15.88 -4.09 -0.25
CA ILE A 265 -17.25 -3.58 -0.20
C ILE A 265 -18.29 -4.63 -0.63
N TRP A 266 -18.05 -5.38 -1.71
CA TRP A 266 -18.96 -6.42 -2.18
C TRP A 266 -19.06 -7.60 -1.22
N GLU A 267 -17.96 -7.95 -0.53
CA GLU A 267 -17.90 -9.00 0.48
C GLU A 267 -18.38 -8.52 1.87
N GLY A 268 -18.79 -7.26 2.01
CA GLY A 268 -19.28 -6.69 3.28
C GLY A 268 -18.19 -6.54 4.35
N ARG A 269 -16.93 -6.39 3.95
CA ARG A 269 -15.77 -6.20 4.83
C ARG A 269 -15.38 -4.73 4.95
N PRO A 270 -14.72 -4.32 6.05
CA PRO A 270 -14.13 -2.99 6.16
C PRO A 270 -13.15 -2.71 5.01
N SER A 271 -13.36 -1.62 4.28
CA SER A 271 -12.55 -1.22 3.11
C SER A 271 -11.57 -0.08 3.44
N GLU A 272 -10.94 0.49 2.40
CA GLU A 272 -10.09 1.68 2.49
C GLU A 272 -10.72 2.92 1.86
N ILE A 273 -12.05 2.96 1.68
CA ILE A 273 -12.75 4.06 0.98
C ILE A 273 -12.44 5.44 1.57
N ASP A 274 -12.31 5.56 2.89
CA ASP A 274 -11.97 6.82 3.58
C ASP A 274 -10.55 7.30 3.24
N TYR A 275 -9.60 6.37 3.06
CA TYR A 275 -8.21 6.64 2.67
C TYR A 275 -8.00 6.69 1.14
N GLN A 276 -9.07 6.45 0.37
CA GLN A 276 -9.08 6.57 -1.10
C GLN A 276 -9.94 7.77 -1.51
N ASN A 277 -11.15 7.55 -2.02
CA ASN A 277 -12.02 8.64 -2.47
C ASN A 277 -12.35 9.63 -1.33
N GLY A 278 -12.47 9.19 -0.07
CA GLY A 278 -12.66 10.09 1.08
C GLY A 278 -11.50 11.10 1.25
N THR A 279 -10.28 10.69 0.93
CA THR A 279 -9.11 11.57 0.93
C THR A 279 -9.19 12.60 -0.19
N VAL A 280 -9.64 12.20 -1.39
CA VAL A 280 -9.89 13.13 -2.51
C VAL A 280 -10.92 14.19 -2.12
N VAL A 281 -12.00 13.79 -1.45
CA VAL A 281 -13.07 14.71 -0.99
C VAL A 281 -12.53 15.70 0.04
N ARG A 282 -11.79 15.22 1.04
CA ARG A 282 -11.20 16.07 2.09
C ARG A 282 -10.21 17.08 1.51
N LEU A 283 -9.28 16.61 0.68
CA LEU A 283 -8.30 17.48 0.03
C LEU A 283 -8.97 18.44 -0.97
N GLY A 284 -10.01 18.00 -1.70
CA GLY A 284 -10.81 18.89 -2.55
C GLY A 284 -11.41 20.07 -1.77
N LYS A 285 -11.99 19.80 -0.60
CA LYS A 285 -12.52 20.84 0.30
C LYS A 285 -11.43 21.76 0.84
N GLU A 286 -10.30 21.20 1.28
CA GLU A 286 -9.15 21.95 1.81
C GLU A 286 -8.55 22.91 0.76
N TYR A 287 -8.31 22.41 -0.46
CA TYR A 287 -7.66 23.16 -1.54
C TYR A 287 -8.64 23.88 -2.48
N LYS A 288 -9.94 23.87 -2.14
CA LYS A 288 -11.04 24.49 -2.90
C LYS A 288 -11.08 24.03 -4.37
N ILE A 289 -10.98 22.71 -4.57
CA ILE A 289 -11.13 22.04 -5.86
C ILE A 289 -12.37 21.15 -5.81
N GLU A 290 -13.23 21.29 -6.81
CA GLU A 290 -14.42 20.46 -6.95
C GLU A 290 -14.03 19.01 -7.27
N THR A 291 -14.57 18.07 -6.50
CA THR A 291 -14.39 16.63 -6.69
C THR A 291 -15.74 15.88 -6.65
N PRO A 292 -16.76 16.34 -7.42
CA PRO A 292 -18.14 15.89 -7.26
C PRO A 292 -18.34 14.40 -7.52
N LEU A 293 -17.60 13.80 -8.46
CA LEU A 293 -17.73 12.37 -8.73
C LEU A 293 -17.08 11.54 -7.62
N ASN A 294 -15.91 11.96 -7.12
CA ASN A 294 -15.30 11.32 -5.95
C ASN A 294 -16.16 11.49 -4.69
N GLU A 295 -16.83 12.63 -4.50
CA GLU A 295 -17.75 12.87 -3.38
C GLU A 295 -19.00 11.98 -3.48
N PHE A 296 -19.61 11.91 -4.67
CA PHE A 296 -20.72 11.00 -4.91
C PHE A 296 -20.35 9.54 -4.60
N ILE A 297 -19.19 9.08 -5.08
CA ILE A 297 -18.70 7.72 -4.86
C ILE A 297 -18.48 7.47 -3.37
N TYR A 298 -17.78 8.38 -2.69
CA TYR A 298 -17.50 8.27 -1.28
C TYR A 298 -18.79 8.13 -0.46
N HIS A 299 -19.73 9.06 -0.64
CA HIS A 299 -20.99 9.07 0.11
C HIS A 299 -21.91 7.89 -0.24
N SER A 300 -21.85 7.37 -1.47
CA SER A 300 -22.61 6.18 -1.87
C SER A 300 -22.11 4.90 -1.20
N VAL A 301 -20.80 4.79 -0.96
CA VAL A 301 -20.17 3.62 -0.35
C VAL A 301 -20.16 3.70 1.19
N LEU A 302 -20.12 4.91 1.75
CA LEU A 302 -19.97 5.15 3.18
C LEU A 302 -20.95 4.38 4.09
N PRO A 303 -22.26 4.24 3.76
CA PRO A 303 -23.17 3.44 4.59
C PRO A 303 -22.78 1.95 4.69
N LYS A 304 -22.30 1.35 3.59
CA LYS A 304 -21.83 -0.05 3.58
C LYS A 304 -20.55 -0.18 4.43
N GLU A 305 -19.64 0.78 4.30
CA GLU A 305 -18.40 0.83 5.07
C GLU A 305 -18.68 0.91 6.58
N LEU A 306 -19.56 1.82 7.01
CA LEU A 306 -19.93 1.98 8.42
C LEU A 306 -20.61 0.73 8.98
N LYS A 307 -21.40 0.02 8.17
CA LYS A 307 -22.03 -1.24 8.57
C LYS A 307 -21.00 -2.36 8.75
N ALA A 308 -19.99 -2.45 7.88
CA ALA A 308 -18.98 -3.49 7.93
C ALA A 308 -18.00 -3.35 9.11
N ARG A 309 -17.91 -2.16 9.72
CA ARG A 309 -17.04 -1.87 10.88
C ARG A 309 -17.72 -2.06 12.24
N LYS A 310 -19.03 -2.30 12.27
CA LYS A 310 -19.79 -2.63 13.49
C LYS A 310 -19.73 -4.12 13.75
#